data_AF-A0A9D6M056-F1
#
_entry.id   AF-A0A9D6M056-F1
#
_cell.length_a   1.000
_cell.length_b   1.000
_cell.length_c   1.000
_cell.angle_alpha   90.00
_cell.angle_beta   90.00
_cell.angle_gamma   90.00
#
_symmetry.space_group_name_H-M   'P 1'
#
loop_
_entity.id
_entity.type
_entity.pdbx_description
1 polymer ?
#
loop_
_entity_poly.entity_id
_entity_poly.type
_entity_poly.pdbx_seq_one_letter_code
_entity_poly.pdbx_strand_id
1 'polypeptide(L)'
;MEFDSRAKDLGVYVTETFNATWDLTVLKYQNDQESGGNHHIYFTILDATNKPKANVTCVVDWVGRDDPQPFRTTTDANGQANFPMYANLDITLKNGPYFAYIESENKSDVARGMGLPEHH
;
A
#
# COMPACT_ATOMS: atom_id res chain seq x y z
N MET A 1 12.66 8.81 -2.30
CA MET A 1 11.72 8.02 -1.49
C MET A 1 12.32 7.76 -0.11
N GLU A 2 11.57 7.99 0.97
CA GLU A 2 11.84 7.49 2.32
C GLU A 2 11.22 6.10 2.45
N PHE A 3 12.04 5.08 2.67
CA PHE A 3 11.59 3.69 2.74
C PHE A 3 12.03 3.08 4.07
N ASP A 4 11.08 2.63 4.89
CA ASP A 4 11.36 1.94 6.15
C ASP A 4 12.07 0.60 5.91
N SER A 5 13.30 0.47 6.41
CA SER A 5 14.12 -0.74 6.22
C SER A 5 13.44 -2.01 6.75
N ARG A 6 12.59 -1.91 7.78
CA ARG A 6 11.86 -3.05 8.33
C ARG A 6 10.88 -3.65 7.33
N ALA A 7 10.27 -2.81 6.49
CA ALA A 7 9.40 -3.27 5.41
C ALA A 7 10.19 -4.13 4.40
N LYS A 8 11.44 -3.73 4.09
CA LYS A 8 12.32 -4.47 3.18
C LYS A 8 12.68 -5.85 3.76
N ASP A 9 12.94 -5.92 5.06
CA ASP A 9 13.27 -7.18 5.74
C ASP A 9 12.11 -8.17 5.73
N LEU A 10 10.88 -7.66 5.64
CA LEU A 10 9.63 -8.41 5.45
C LEU A 10 9.33 -8.72 3.97
N GLY A 11 10.20 -8.30 3.04
CA GLY A 11 10.04 -8.55 1.62
C GLY A 11 9.10 -7.59 0.90
N VAL A 12 8.80 -6.44 1.51
CA VAL A 12 8.12 -5.35 0.82
C VAL A 12 9.10 -4.65 -0.11
N TYR A 13 8.67 -4.40 -1.34
CA TYR A 13 9.46 -3.67 -2.33
C TYR A 13 8.56 -2.77 -3.17
N VAL A 14 9.18 -1.77 -3.80
CA VAL A 14 8.50 -0.81 -4.67
C VAL A 14 9.01 -1.00 -6.09
N THR A 15 8.09 -1.07 -7.03
CA THR A 15 8.41 -0.99 -8.47
C THR A 15 8.08 0.41 -8.93
N GLU A 16 9.12 1.15 -9.33
CA GLU A 16 8.96 2.50 -9.88
C GLU A 16 8.31 2.44 -11.27
N THR A 17 7.42 3.39 -11.55
CA THR A 17 6.72 3.49 -12.83
C THR A 17 7.24 4.71 -13.60
N PHE A 18 7.82 4.48 -14.79
CA PHE A 18 8.36 5.56 -15.62
C PHE A 18 7.24 6.51 -16.09
N ASN A 19 7.45 7.83 -15.94
CA ASN A 19 6.46 8.87 -16.24
C ASN A 19 5.11 8.68 -15.51
N ALA A 20 5.15 8.14 -14.28
CA ALA A 20 3.98 8.07 -13.42
C ALA A 20 3.40 9.48 -13.17
N THR A 21 2.07 9.54 -13.02
CA THR A 21 1.40 10.77 -12.57
C THR A 21 1.63 11.01 -11.08
N TRP A 22 1.89 9.94 -10.34
CA TRP A 22 2.04 9.94 -8.89
C TRP A 22 3.26 9.10 -8.49
N ASP A 23 4.10 9.68 -7.66
CA ASP A 23 5.30 9.01 -7.14
C ASP A 23 5.10 8.63 -5.67
N LEU A 24 5.59 7.44 -5.29
CA LEU A 24 5.61 7.03 -3.89
C LEU A 24 6.82 7.65 -3.19
N THR A 25 6.54 8.64 -2.35
CA THR A 25 7.60 9.38 -1.64
C THR A 25 7.94 8.78 -0.29
N VAL A 26 7.01 8.10 0.37
CA VAL A 26 7.17 7.52 1.72
C VAL A 26 6.50 6.16 1.81
N LEU A 27 7.23 5.15 2.34
CA LEU A 27 6.67 3.87 2.76
C LEU A 27 7.11 3.57 4.20
N LYS A 28 6.12 3.38 5.09
CA LYS A 28 6.35 3.09 6.51
C LYS A 28 5.68 1.79 6.91
N TYR A 29 6.41 0.94 7.61
CA TYR A 29 5.85 -0.24 8.27
C TYR A 29 5.43 0.14 9.69
N GLN A 30 4.31 -0.42 10.14
CA GLN A 30 3.89 -0.35 11.53
C GLN A 30 3.69 -1.77 12.05
N ASN A 31 4.36 -2.10 13.15
CA ASN A 31 4.09 -3.34 13.88
C ASN A 31 2.78 -3.25 14.69
N ASP A 32 2.39 -4.35 15.34
CA ASP A 32 1.13 -4.45 16.10
C ASP A 32 0.98 -3.35 17.17
N GLN A 33 2.07 -2.92 17.81
CA GLN A 33 2.03 -1.85 18.81
C GLN A 33 1.86 -0.48 18.15
N GLU A 34 2.59 -0.22 17.06
CA GLU A 34 2.55 1.04 16.31
C GLU A 34 1.21 1.25 15.60
N SER A 35 0.60 0.18 15.09
CA SER A 35 -0.69 0.21 14.39
C SER A 35 -1.89 0.18 15.35
N GLY A 36 -1.66 -0.11 16.64
CA GLY A 36 -2.73 -0.34 17.61
C GLY A 36 -3.56 -1.59 17.31
N GLY A 37 -2.92 -2.63 16.75
CA GLY A 37 -3.56 -3.87 16.33
C GLY A 37 -4.27 -3.79 14.97
N ASN A 38 -4.10 -2.71 14.21
CA ASN A 38 -4.70 -2.59 12.89
C ASN A 38 -3.87 -3.33 11.83
N HIS A 39 -4.57 -4.14 11.04
CA HIS A 39 -4.05 -4.86 9.89
C HIS A 39 -4.50 -4.20 8.58
N HIS A 40 -3.97 -3.02 8.29
CA HIS A 40 -4.49 -2.17 7.22
C HIS A 40 -3.36 -1.60 6.35
N ILE A 41 -3.69 -1.31 5.09
CA ILE A 41 -2.87 -0.49 4.20
C ILE A 41 -3.49 0.90 4.17
N TYR A 42 -2.71 1.90 4.57
CA TYR A 42 -3.11 3.30 4.56
C TYR A 42 -2.41 4.05 3.42
N PHE A 43 -3.17 4.87 2.71
CA PHE A 43 -2.66 5.84 1.76
C PHE A 43 -2.79 7.24 2.33
N THR A 44 -1.81 8.09 2.05
CA THR A 44 -1.90 9.55 2.21
C THR A 44 -1.42 10.18 0.92
N ILE A 45 -2.32 10.90 0.25
CA ILE A 45 -2.07 11.47 -1.07
C ILE A 45 -2.02 12.99 -0.96
N LEU A 46 -0.92 13.56 -1.46
CA LEU A 46 -0.65 14.99 -1.44
C LEU A 46 -0.47 15.51 -2.86
N ASP A 47 -1.02 16.68 -3.18
CA ASP A 47 -0.74 17.36 -4.43
C ASP A 47 0.70 17.91 -4.51
N ALA A 48 1.06 18.48 -5.67
CA ALA A 48 2.39 19.04 -5.92
C ALA A 48 2.79 20.19 -4.95
N THR A 49 1.85 20.73 -4.17
CA THR A 49 2.10 21.76 -3.15
C THR A 49 2.11 21.20 -1.72
N ASN A 50 2.18 19.86 -1.58
CA ASN A 50 2.11 19.11 -0.32
C ASN A 50 0.78 19.29 0.44
N LYS A 51 -0.32 19.56 -0.27
CA LYS A 51 -1.66 19.62 0.34
C LYS A 51 -2.41 18.32 0.12
N PRO A 52 -3.24 17.88 1.09
CA PRO A 52 -4.10 16.71 0.91
C PRO A 52 -4.92 16.73 -0.37
N LYS A 53 -4.92 15.63 -1.11
CA LYS A 53 -5.71 15.48 -2.34
C LYS A 53 -6.84 14.46 -2.16
N ALA A 54 -8.05 14.98 -2.06
CA ALA A 54 -9.28 14.19 -2.04
C ALA A 54 -9.66 13.62 -3.42
N ASN A 55 -10.54 12.61 -3.42
CA ASN A 55 -11.13 11.97 -4.61
C ASN A 55 -10.09 11.33 -5.55
N VAL A 56 -8.98 10.82 -4.99
CA VAL A 56 -8.00 10.03 -5.74
C VAL A 56 -8.28 8.55 -5.50
N THR A 57 -8.46 7.78 -6.58
CA THR A 57 -8.73 6.34 -6.48
C THR A 57 -7.45 5.58 -6.15
N CYS A 58 -7.44 4.98 -4.96
CA CYS A 58 -6.41 4.05 -4.50
C CYS A 58 -6.87 2.62 -4.78
N VAL A 59 -5.92 1.74 -5.07
CA VAL A 59 -6.17 0.33 -5.36
C VAL A 59 -5.29 -0.52 -4.46
N VAL A 60 -5.91 -1.49 -3.80
CA VAL A 60 -5.23 -2.60 -3.14
C VAL A 60 -5.75 -3.89 -3.76
N ASP A 61 -4.83 -4.74 -4.15
CA ASP A 61 -5.17 -6.01 -4.77
C ASP A 61 -4.21 -7.11 -4.32
N TRP A 62 -4.61 -8.36 -4.46
CA TRP A 62 -3.77 -9.51 -4.15
C TRP A 62 -4.05 -10.71 -5.05
N VAL A 63 -3.03 -11.57 -5.16
CA VAL A 63 -3.11 -12.83 -5.91
C VAL A 63 -3.88 -13.87 -5.08
N GLY A 64 -4.80 -14.60 -5.71
CA GLY A 64 -5.59 -15.65 -5.05
C GLY A 64 -6.82 -15.12 -4.29
N ARG A 65 -7.24 -13.88 -4.56
CA ARG A 65 -8.52 -13.35 -4.07
C ARG A 65 -9.72 -14.06 -4.69
N ASP A 66 -10.81 -14.14 -3.94
CA ASP A 66 -12.07 -14.75 -4.39
C ASP A 66 -12.84 -13.82 -5.34
N ASP A 67 -12.82 -12.51 -5.10
CA ASP A 67 -13.50 -11.51 -5.95
C ASP A 67 -12.63 -11.18 -7.18
N PRO A 68 -13.16 -11.25 -8.42
CA PRO A 68 -12.39 -10.87 -9.61
C PRO A 68 -11.96 -9.39 -9.64
N GLN A 69 -12.56 -8.50 -8.85
CA GLN A 69 -12.23 -7.08 -8.81
C GLN A 69 -11.26 -6.73 -7.66
N PRO A 70 -10.30 -5.82 -7.90
CA PRO A 70 -9.45 -5.31 -6.83
C PRO A 70 -10.25 -4.40 -5.89
N PHE A 71 -9.77 -4.24 -4.65
CA PHE A 71 -10.33 -3.24 -3.75
C PHE A 71 -9.97 -1.85 -4.22
N ARG A 72 -11.00 -1.02 -4.42
CA ARG A 72 -10.87 0.39 -4.80
C ARG A 72 -11.53 1.26 -3.74
N THR A 73 -10.85 2.32 -3.36
CA THR A 73 -11.40 3.34 -2.47
C THR A 73 -10.87 4.71 -2.89
N THR A 74 -11.64 5.76 -2.67
CA THR A 74 -11.19 7.13 -2.95
C THR A 74 -10.75 7.83 -1.69
N THR A 75 -9.72 8.67 -1.80
CA THR A 75 -9.26 9.47 -0.67
C THR A 75 -10.32 10.44 -0.17
N ASP A 76 -10.38 10.62 1.15
CA ASP A 76 -11.26 11.56 1.83
C ASP A 76 -10.76 13.02 1.71
N ALA A 77 -11.41 13.95 2.42
CA ALA A 77 -11.03 15.37 2.45
C ALA A 77 -9.59 15.61 2.97
N ASN A 78 -9.04 14.68 3.74
CA ASN A 78 -7.67 14.71 4.26
C ASN A 78 -6.69 13.96 3.36
N GLY A 79 -7.10 13.56 2.15
CA GLY A 79 -6.25 12.84 1.22
C GLY A 79 -5.94 11.42 1.68
N GLN A 80 -6.73 10.85 2.58
CA GLN A 80 -6.47 9.56 3.21
C GLN A 80 -7.40 8.49 2.66
N ALA A 81 -6.84 7.30 2.47
CA ALA A 81 -7.59 6.10 2.12
C ALA A 81 -7.11 4.92 2.96
N ASN A 82 -8.03 4.01 3.26
CA ASN A 82 -7.87 2.92 4.20
C ASN A 82 -8.35 1.62 3.56
N PHE A 83 -7.52 0.57 3.61
CA PHE A 83 -7.88 -0.78 3.18
C PHE A 83 -7.60 -1.80 4.29
N PRO A 84 -8.60 -2.59 4.72
CA PRO A 84 -8.34 -3.75 5.57
C PRO A 84 -7.57 -4.83 4.79
N MET A 85 -6.71 -5.54 5.50
CA MET A 85 -5.98 -6.70 4.99
C MET A 85 -6.53 -7.99 5.58
N TYR A 86 -6.47 -9.07 4.81
CA TYR A 86 -7.04 -10.37 5.16
C TYR A 86 -6.09 -11.55 4.88
N ALA A 87 -5.17 -11.41 3.91
CA ALA A 87 -4.26 -12.48 3.52
C ALA A 87 -2.89 -12.36 4.20
N ASN A 88 -2.36 -13.50 4.64
CA ASN A 88 -1.07 -13.61 5.32
C ASN A 88 0.10 -13.44 4.35
N LEU A 89 1.23 -12.99 4.88
CA LEU A 89 2.52 -13.02 4.20
C LEU A 89 3.20 -14.37 4.40
N ASP A 90 3.83 -14.92 3.37
CA ASP A 90 4.70 -16.08 3.53
C ASP A 90 6.04 -15.60 4.11
N ILE A 91 6.31 -15.90 5.38
CA ILE A 91 7.50 -15.42 6.08
C ILE A 91 8.79 -16.09 5.59
N THR A 92 8.70 -17.31 5.04
CA THR A 92 9.85 -18.05 4.51
C THR A 92 10.30 -17.45 3.19
N LEU A 93 9.34 -17.17 2.32
CA LEU A 93 9.58 -16.54 1.02
C LEU A 93 9.70 -15.02 1.10
N LYS A 94 9.34 -14.42 2.25
CA LYS A 94 9.23 -12.97 2.45
C LYS A 94 8.40 -12.34 1.34
N ASN A 95 7.22 -12.89 1.15
CA ASN A 95 6.33 -12.54 0.05
C ASN A 95 4.89 -12.49 0.57
N GLY A 96 4.37 -11.29 0.77
CA GLY A 96 2.95 -11.06 0.93
C GLY A 96 2.24 -10.86 -0.41
N PRO A 97 1.00 -11.35 -0.55
CA PRO A 97 0.30 -11.37 -1.84
C PRO A 97 -0.21 -10.00 -2.26
N TYR A 98 -0.22 -9.01 -1.36
CA TYR A 98 -0.78 -7.70 -1.62
C TYR A 98 0.16 -6.80 -2.42
N PHE A 99 -0.47 -5.98 -3.26
CA PHE A 99 0.13 -4.83 -3.91
C PHE A 99 -0.83 -3.64 -3.90
N ALA A 100 -0.26 -2.44 -3.86
CA ALA A 100 -0.97 -1.19 -3.64
C ALA A 100 -0.45 -0.10 -4.59
N TYR A 101 -1.36 0.66 -5.21
CA TYR A 101 -1.04 1.74 -6.15
C TYR A 101 -2.21 2.73 -6.31
N ILE A 102 -1.96 3.85 -6.98
CA ILE A 102 -2.98 4.85 -7.34
C ILE A 102 -3.44 4.61 -8.79
N GLU A 103 -4.75 4.51 -8.98
CA GLU A 103 -5.35 4.39 -10.31
C GLU A 103 -5.27 5.74 -11.04
N SER A 104 -4.48 5.78 -12.12
CA SER A 104 -4.29 6.93 -12.99
C SER A 104 -3.87 6.46 -14.38
N GLU A 105 -3.86 7.34 -15.38
CA GLU A 105 -3.56 7.02 -16.78
C GLU A 105 -2.25 6.24 -16.95
N ASN A 106 -1.20 6.60 -16.19
CA ASN A 106 0.09 5.91 -16.20
C ASN A 106 0.38 5.08 -14.95
N LYS A 107 -0.59 4.90 -14.04
CA LYS A 107 -0.42 4.34 -12.69
C LYS A 107 0.67 5.06 -11.86
N SER A 108 0.62 4.89 -10.54
CA SER A 108 1.74 5.28 -9.68
C SER A 108 2.83 4.22 -9.64
N ASP A 109 3.87 4.48 -8.87
CA ASP A 109 4.70 3.41 -8.29
C ASP A 109 3.83 2.38 -7.57
N VAL A 110 4.29 1.12 -7.54
CA VAL A 110 3.56 0.01 -6.95
C VAL A 110 4.33 -0.56 -5.77
N ALA A 111 3.76 -0.48 -4.58
CA ALA A 111 4.26 -1.21 -3.40
C ALA A 111 3.73 -2.66 -3.44
N ARG A 112 4.59 -3.63 -3.20
CA ARG A 112 4.28 -5.08 -3.28
C ARG A 112 4.91 -5.86 -2.14
N GLY A 113 4.45 -7.08 -1.92
CA GLY A 113 5.03 -7.99 -0.92
C GLY A 113 4.41 -7.81 0.47
N MET A 114 3.31 -7.06 0.59
CA MET A 114 2.63 -6.81 1.85
C MET A 114 1.69 -7.97 2.19
N GLY A 115 1.53 -8.26 3.48
CA GLY A 115 0.60 -9.27 3.99
C GLY A 115 0.52 -9.19 5.51
N LEU A 116 -0.45 -9.88 6.08
CA LEU A 116 -0.51 -10.02 7.54
C LEU A 116 0.69 -10.82 8.01
N PRO A 117 1.43 -10.39 9.05
CA PRO A 117 2.37 -11.30 9.69
C PRO A 117 1.58 -12.53 10.14
N GLU A 118 2.01 -13.73 9.75
CA GLU A 118 1.46 -14.94 10.35
C GLU A 118 1.67 -14.84 11.86
N HIS A 119 0.58 -14.79 12.62
CA HIS A 119 0.69 -14.70 14.06
C HIS A 119 1.32 -16.00 14.60
N HIS A 120 2.53 -15.81 15.15
CA HIS A 120 3.18 -16.42 16.32
C HIS A 120 3.30 -17.94 16.41
#